data_AF-A0AAW4VW26-F1
#
_entry.id   AF-A0AAW4VW26-F1
#
_cell.length_a   1.000
_cell.length_b   1.000
_cell.length_c   1.000
_cell.angle_alpha   90.00
_cell.angle_beta   90.00
_cell.angle_gamma   90.00
#
_symmetry.space_group_name_H-M   'P 1'
#
loop_
_entity.id
_entity.type
_entity.pdbx_description
1 polymer ?
#
loop_
_entity_poly.entity_id
_entity_poly.type
_entity_poly.pdbx_seq_one_letter_code
_entity_poly.pdbx_strand_id
1 'polypeptide(L)'
;EYCLPYVKVSGMFLPYKSGRIEEEMREGKHAVYLLGGEIEDVVSFVLPGTDMERTILKIKKQKAAPKRYPRKAGLPSKEPIR
;
A
#
# COMPACT_ATOMS: atom_id res chain seq x y z
N GLU A 1 3.17 5.84 0.94
CA GLU A 1 4.23 6.66 0.31
C GLU A 1 5.60 6.02 0.29
N TYR A 2 6.12 5.51 1.40
CA TYR A 2 7.52 5.08 1.47
C TYR A 2 7.91 3.92 0.56
N CYS A 3 7.04 2.94 0.35
CA CYS A 3 7.44 1.70 -0.35
C CYS A 3 7.27 1.77 -1.88
N LEU A 4 6.12 2.25 -2.36
CA LEU A 4 5.76 2.21 -3.78
C LEU A 4 6.75 2.92 -4.73
N PRO A 5 7.41 4.03 -4.37
CA PRO A 5 8.43 4.65 -5.22
C PRO A 5 9.63 3.75 -5.52
N TYR A 6 9.96 2.80 -4.64
CA TYR A 6 11.09 1.88 -4.82
C TYR A 6 10.75 0.61 -5.60
N VAL A 7 9.47 0.38 -5.91
CA VAL A 7 9.04 -0.77 -6.70
C VAL A 7 9.20 -0.45 -8.18
N LYS A 8 9.89 -1.33 -8.92
CA LYS A 8 10.03 -1.21 -10.37
C LYS A 8 8.66 -1.26 -11.07
N VAL A 9 8.52 -0.58 -12.21
CA VAL A 9 7.32 -0.73 -13.06
C VAL A 9 7.15 -2.20 -13.45
N SER A 10 5.89 -2.65 -13.47
CA SER A 10 5.46 -4.05 -13.59
C SER A 10 5.86 -4.94 -12.41
N GLY A 11 6.49 -4.39 -11.37
CA GLY A 11 6.70 -5.06 -10.09
C GLY A 11 5.46 -5.03 -9.19
N MET A 12 5.59 -5.63 -8.01
CA MET A 12 4.48 -5.77 -7.07
C MET A 12 4.90 -5.33 -5.66
N PHE A 13 3.98 -4.67 -4.96
CA PHE A 13 4.07 -4.32 -3.56
C PHE A 13 3.03 -5.12 -2.78
N LEU A 14 3.49 -5.88 -1.79
CA LEU A 14 2.67 -6.80 -0.99
C LEU A 14 2.70 -6.41 0.50
N PRO A 15 2.07 -5.30 0.92
CA PRO A 15 2.05 -4.98 2.34
C PRO A 15 1.19 -5.99 3.10
N TYR A 16 1.78 -6.56 4.15
CA TYR A 16 1.14 -7.45 5.12
C TYR A 16 0.60 -6.62 6.28
N LYS A 17 -0.71 -6.75 6.54
CA LYS A 17 -1.45 -5.97 7.55
C LYS A 17 -2.24 -6.88 8.48
N SER A 18 -2.43 -6.43 9.71
CA SER A 18 -3.32 -7.07 10.68
C SER A 18 -4.76 -6.64 10.48
N GLY A 19 -5.70 -7.57 10.66
CA GLY A 19 -7.13 -7.28 10.68
C GLY A 19 -7.74 -6.90 9.34
N ARG A 20 -8.96 -6.35 9.42
CA ARG A 20 -9.72 -5.81 8.28
C ARG A 20 -9.17 -4.44 7.91
N ILE A 21 -8.94 -4.24 6.63
CA ILE A 21 -8.26 -3.07 6.08
C ILE A 21 -9.20 -2.16 5.28
N GLU A 22 -10.51 -2.32 5.42
CA GLU A 22 -11.52 -1.63 4.58
C GLU A 22 -11.39 -0.10 4.67
N GLU A 23 -11.11 0.42 5.85
CA GLU A 23 -10.87 1.85 6.08
C GLU A 23 -9.52 2.30 5.52
N GLU A 24 -8.43 1.58 5.84
CA GLU A 24 -7.10 1.86 5.28
C GLU A 24 -7.12 1.85 3.73
N MET A 25 -7.89 0.95 3.13
CA MET A 25 -8.07 0.86 1.69
C MET A 25 -8.81 2.06 1.12
N ARG A 26 -9.84 2.53 1.82
CA ARG A 26 -10.60 3.71 1.41
C ARG A 26 -9.71 4.95 1.44
N GLU A 27 -8.95 5.10 2.52
CA GLU A 27 -8.03 6.23 2.68
C GLU A 27 -6.79 6.12 1.81
N GLY A 28 -6.29 4.93 1.50
CA GLY A 28 -5.03 4.73 0.79
C GLY A 28 -5.17 4.61 -0.74
N LYS A 29 -6.40 4.46 -1.26
CA LYS A 29 -6.65 4.26 -2.71
C LYS A 29 -6.06 5.38 -3.57
N HIS A 30 -6.26 6.64 -3.19
CA HIS A 30 -5.76 7.77 -3.95
C HIS A 30 -4.22 7.86 -3.84
N ALA A 31 -3.65 7.62 -2.66
CA ALA A 31 -2.20 7.51 -2.48
C ALA A 31 -1.57 6.40 -3.34
N VAL A 32 -2.19 5.21 -3.43
CA VAL A 32 -1.72 4.11 -4.28
C VAL A 32 -1.71 4.57 -5.74
N TYR A 33 -2.81 5.14 -6.23
CA TYR A 33 -2.92 5.65 -7.60
C TYR A 33 -1.90 6.75 -7.90
N LEU A 34 -1.73 7.71 -6.99
CA LEU A 34 -0.79 8.83 -7.10
C LEU A 34 0.66 8.37 -7.19
N LEU A 35 1.00 7.31 -6.45
CA LEU A 35 2.34 6.69 -6.47
C LEU A 35 2.50 5.68 -7.62
N GLY A 36 1.52 5.57 -8.49
CA GLY A 36 1.57 4.73 -9.69
C GLY A 36 1.30 3.25 -9.44
N GLY A 37 0.68 2.92 -8.31
CA GLY A 37 0.18 1.59 -8.03
C GLY A 37 -1.29 1.42 -8.43
N GLU A 38 -1.70 0.17 -8.55
CA GLU A 38 -3.08 -0.27 -8.71
C GLU A 38 -3.30 -1.47 -7.79
N ILE A 39 -4.42 -1.48 -7.06
CA ILE A 39 -4.79 -2.59 -6.19
C ILE A 39 -5.42 -3.67 -7.08
N GLU A 40 -4.71 -4.78 -7.27
CA GLU A 40 -5.21 -5.91 -8.06
C GLU A 40 -6.10 -6.85 -7.23
N ASP A 41 -5.76 -7.07 -5.96
CA ASP A 41 -6.41 -8.10 -5.14
C ASP A 41 -6.17 -7.89 -3.63
N VAL A 42 -7.04 -8.46 -2.81
CA VAL A 42 -7.00 -8.41 -1.34
C VAL A 42 -7.15 -9.83 -0.80
N VAL A 43 -6.08 -10.36 -0.22
CA VAL A 43 -6.06 -11.72 0.32
C VAL A 43 -6.12 -11.67 1.84
N SER A 44 -7.27 -12.02 2.41
CA SER A 44 -7.47 -12.09 3.86
C SER A 44 -7.48 -13.54 4.35
N PHE A 45 -6.85 -13.80 5.48
CA PHE A 45 -6.75 -15.13 6.09
C PHE A 45 -6.57 -15.04 7.60
N VAL A 46 -6.81 -16.14 8.31
CA VAL A 46 -6.56 -16.27 9.75
C VAL A 46 -5.25 -17.01 9.96
N LEU A 47 -4.41 -16.55 10.89
CA LEU A 47 -3.18 -17.25 11.21
C LEU A 47 -3.50 -18.62 11.86
N PRO A 48 -2.89 -19.72 11.37
CA PRO A 48 -3.14 -21.05 11.91
C PRO A 48 -2.96 -21.12 13.42
N GLY A 49 -3.93 -21.72 14.12
CA GLY A 49 -3.90 -21.86 15.58
C GLY A 49 -4.23 -20.58 16.35
N THR A 50 -4.76 -19.56 15.69
CA THR A 50 -5.18 -18.30 16.33
C THR A 50 -6.52 -17.81 15.74
N ASP A 51 -7.07 -16.75 16.33
CA ASP A 51 -8.17 -15.94 15.80
C ASP A 51 -7.66 -14.66 15.09
N MET A 52 -6.35 -14.53 14.91
CA MET A 52 -5.74 -13.33 14.36
C MET A 52 -5.92 -13.24 12.84
N GLU A 53 -6.77 -12.30 12.40
CA GLU A 53 -6.92 -11.96 10.98
C GLU A 53 -5.69 -11.23 10.42
N ARG A 54 -5.34 -11.56 9.17
CA ARG A 54 -4.28 -10.96 8.39
C ARG A 54 -4.74 -10.69 6.98
N THR A 55 -4.20 -9.64 6.39
CA THR A 55 -4.50 -9.26 5.02
C THR A 55 -3.21 -8.94 4.27
N ILE A 56 -3.07 -9.48 3.06
CA ILE A 56 -2.05 -9.11 2.09
C ILE A 56 -2.74 -8.35 0.95
N LEU A 57 -2.31 -7.11 0.72
CA LEU A 57 -2.73 -6.35 -0.45
C LEU A 57 -1.82 -6.63 -1.63
N LYS A 58 -2.38 -6.96 -2.78
CA LYS A 58 -1.63 -7.03 -4.03
C LYS A 58 -1.71 -5.71 -4.76
N ILE A 59 -0.63 -4.95 -4.74
CA ILE A 59 -0.54 -3.66 -5.42
C ILE A 59 0.48 -3.77 -6.56
N LYS A 60 0.02 -3.70 -7.80
CA LYS A 60 0.89 -3.71 -8.98
C LYS A 60 1.37 -2.31 -9.30
N LYS A 61 2.66 -2.20 -9.64
CA LYS A 61 3.26 -0.94 -10.05
C LYS A 61 3.03 -0.72 -11.55
N GLN A 62 2.04 0.08 -11.91
CA GLN A 62 1.69 0.35 -13.30
C GLN A 62 2.54 1.47 -13.92
N LYS A 63 2.91 2.48 -13.12
CA LYS A 63 3.66 3.66 -13.60
C LYS A 63 4.69 4.11 -12.57
N ALA A 64 5.74 4.80 -13.02
CA ALA A 64 6.72 5.41 -12.14
C ALA A 64 6.03 6.40 -11.18
N ALA A 65 6.51 6.47 -9.93
CA ALA A 65 6.04 7.50 -9.01
C ALA A 65 6.56 8.87 -9.47
N PRO A 66 5.81 9.97 -9.26
CA PRO A 66 6.32 11.31 -9.49
C PRO A 66 7.63 11.56 -8.71
N LYS A 67 8.59 12.28 -9.30
CA LYS A 67 9.93 12.51 -8.72
C LYS A 67 9.92 13.17 -7.33
N ARG A 68 8.82 13.80 -6.95
CA ARG A 68 8.62 14.41 -5.61
C ARG A 68 8.42 13.38 -4.49
N TYR A 69 8.28 12.10 -4.81
CA TYR A 69 8.07 11.01 -3.87
C TYR A 69 9.27 10.05 -3.82
N PRO A 70 9.61 9.53 -2.63
CA PRO A 70 9.04 9.88 -1.33
C PRO A 70 9.40 11.32 -0.93
N ARG A 71 8.48 12.01 -0.25
CA ARG A 71 8.72 13.34 0.31
C ARG A 71 9.74 13.25 1.44
N LYS A 72 10.28 14.42 1.82
CA LYS A 72 11.25 14.54 2.92
C LYS A 72 10.75 13.84 4.18
N ALA A 73 11.66 13.17 4.89
CA ALA A 73 11.38 12.46 6.14
C ALA A 73 10.54 13.32 7.11
N GLY A 74 9.53 12.70 7.71
CA GLY A 74 8.58 13.36 8.62
C GLY A 74 7.32 13.93 7.91
N LEU A 75 7.40 14.36 6.66
CA LEU A 75 6.22 14.87 5.93
C LEU A 75 5.15 13.79 5.69
N PRO A 76 5.49 12.56 5.28
CA PRO A 76 4.45 11.55 5.06
C PRO A 76 3.66 11.18 6.32
N SER A 77 4.25 11.37 7.50
CA SER A 77 3.57 11.15 8.78
C SER A 77 2.75 12.38 9.22
N LYS A 78 3.27 13.60 9.00
CA LYS A 78 2.58 14.85 9.37
C LYS A 78 1.43 15.21 8.43
N GLU A 79 1.61 14.95 7.14
CA GLU A 79 0.68 15.28 6.07
C GLU A 79 0.48 14.06 5.17
N PRO A 80 -0.29 13.04 5.61
CA PRO A 80 -0.49 11.83 4.84
C PRO A 80 -1.15 12.14 3.49
N ILE A 81 -0.62 11.56 2.42
CA ILE A 81 -1.39 11.45 1.18
C ILE A 81 -2.45 10.38 1.43
N ARG A 82 -3.72 10.78 1.42
CA ARG A 82 -4.87 9.88 1.41
C ARG A 82 -5.34 9.80 -0.04
#